data_AF-A0ABD1AM13-F1
#
_entry.id   AF-A0ABD1AM13-F1
#
_cell.length_a   1.000
_cell.length_b   1.000
_cell.length_c   1.000
_cell.angle_alpha   90.00
_cell.angle_beta   90.00
_cell.angle_gamma   90.00
#
_symmetry.space_group_name_H-M   'P 1'
#
loop_
_entity.id
_entity.type
_entity.pdbx_description
1 polymer ?
#
loop_
_entity_poly.entity_id
_entity_poly.type
_entity_poly.pdbx_seq_one_letter_code
_entity_poly.pdbx_strand_id
1 'polypeptide(L)'
;MWIEIICGLVIYKLVRRLFYNDEFSDVETSDSTALFSVGHRLEKLYGGKAYVGLRIPDADTASRQDIDVVLVTKGEVVVIGVKNLSGIVTVASDGSWVCEGGKHHTTETYPDPLAEVKKQALVLESYLEQRGVTLLEGNLTCKVVIPNPSFRTIHAFPSEVITYEEWQQLKPVSRSKISGWVKGAFSTGKEMQESSHQKLNFILGTAPMWDRVELKSSKIVLGEFLDFKGKQEDTLALRKIKRSKVDRIFIQSTSMFGLAPSRLQVLYSYRDYRSEGSSGLESKEVTVRSSTEVIFQPRDSAKLKKFKLSSLISVSLSA
;
A
#
# COMPACT_ATOMS: atom_id res chain seq x y z
N MET A 1 -7.91 0.37 49.09
CA MET A 1 -7.34 1.58 48.47
C MET A 1 -6.09 1.31 47.61
N TRP A 2 -4.89 1.05 48.16
CA TRP A 2 -3.69 0.90 47.31
C TRP A 2 -3.72 -0.31 46.36
N ILE A 3 -4.26 -1.44 46.83
CA ILE A 3 -4.39 -2.67 46.02
C ILE A 3 -5.37 -2.46 44.86
N GLU A 4 -6.46 -1.72 45.07
CA GLU A 4 -7.45 -1.41 44.03
C GLU A 4 -6.89 -0.45 42.97
N ILE A 5 -6.04 0.50 43.38
CA ILE A 5 -5.33 1.40 42.46
C ILE A 5 -4.32 0.62 41.61
N ILE A 6 -3.58 -0.31 42.22
CA ILE A 6 -2.62 -1.17 41.50
C ILE A 6 -3.35 -2.12 40.55
N CYS A 7 -4.43 -2.77 40.99
CA CYS A 7 -5.26 -3.61 40.12
C CYS A 7 -5.90 -2.79 39.00
N GLY A 8 -6.39 -1.59 39.29
CA GLY A 8 -6.92 -0.65 38.30
C GLY A 8 -5.88 -0.24 37.26
N LEU A 9 -4.63 0.02 37.67
CA LEU A 9 -3.51 0.33 36.76
C LEU A 9 -3.09 -0.87 35.92
N VAL A 10 -3.10 -2.08 36.48
CA VAL A 10 -2.79 -3.33 35.77
C VAL A 10 -3.88 -3.64 34.74
N ILE A 11 -5.16 -3.52 35.12
CA ILE A 11 -6.30 -3.69 34.22
C ILE A 11 -6.29 -2.59 33.17
N TYR A 12 -6.03 -1.33 33.52
CA TYR A 12 -5.90 -0.23 32.56
C TYR A 12 -4.76 -0.48 31.58
N LYS A 13 -3.60 -0.98 32.04
CA LYS A 13 -2.50 -1.39 31.15
C LYS A 13 -2.88 -2.58 30.27
N LEU A 14 -3.59 -3.58 30.77
CA LEU A 14 -4.06 -4.74 30.01
C LEU A 14 -5.13 -4.36 28.98
N VAL A 15 -6.11 -3.55 29.36
CA VAL A 15 -7.15 -2.98 28.49
C VAL A 15 -6.52 -2.04 27.47
N ARG A 16 -5.55 -1.21 27.85
CA ARG A 16 -4.77 -0.43 26.89
C ARG A 16 -3.93 -1.34 25.99
N ARG A 17 -3.42 -2.47 26.43
CA ARG A 17 -2.69 -3.40 25.55
C ARG A 17 -3.61 -4.21 24.61
N LEU A 18 -4.85 -4.48 25.03
CA LEU A 18 -5.83 -5.30 24.30
C LEU A 18 -6.74 -4.48 23.37
N PHE A 19 -7.11 -3.25 23.77
CA PHE A 19 -7.99 -2.36 23.02
C PHE A 19 -7.25 -1.20 22.36
N TYR A 20 -6.08 -0.81 22.89
CA TYR A 20 -5.09 0.00 22.18
C TYR A 20 -4.10 -0.99 21.55
N ASN A 21 -4.63 -1.83 20.66
CA ASN A 21 -3.80 -2.69 19.84
C ASN A 21 -2.73 -1.84 19.15
N ASP A 22 -1.52 -2.35 19.20
CA ASP A 22 -0.38 -2.07 18.34
C ASP A 22 -0.78 -1.89 16.87
N GLU A 23 -1.33 -0.75 16.48
CA GLU A 23 -1.40 -0.39 15.07
C GLU A 23 -0.03 0.10 14.56
N PHE A 24 0.96 0.32 15.44
CA PHE A 24 2.30 0.81 15.10
C PHE A 24 3.43 0.37 16.05
N SER A 25 3.48 -0.90 16.49
CA SER A 25 4.68 -1.40 17.19
C SER A 25 5.25 -2.66 16.54
N ASP A 26 6.49 -2.53 16.10
CA ASP A 26 7.47 -3.59 15.80
C ASP A 26 7.06 -4.66 14.79
N VAL A 27 6.85 -4.23 13.54
CA VAL A 27 7.20 -5.09 12.42
C VAL A 27 8.25 -4.35 11.61
N GLU A 28 9.44 -4.92 11.55
CA GLU A 28 10.42 -4.64 10.51
C GLU A 28 9.77 -5.04 9.16
N THR A 29 8.92 -4.13 8.67
CA THR A 29 7.98 -4.35 7.59
C THR A 29 8.74 -4.47 6.28
N SER A 30 8.31 -5.37 5.39
CA SER A 30 8.71 -5.25 3.99
C SER A 30 8.21 -3.93 3.44
N ASP A 31 8.91 -3.36 2.46
CA ASP A 31 8.60 -2.05 1.88
C ASP A 31 7.14 -1.96 1.41
N SER A 32 6.60 -3.04 0.83
CA SER A 32 5.18 -3.13 0.47
C SER A 32 4.23 -3.08 1.68
N THR A 33 4.57 -3.68 2.82
CA THR A 33 3.71 -3.62 4.02
C THR A 33 3.72 -2.20 4.62
N ALA A 34 4.89 -1.56 4.67
CA ALA A 34 5.02 -0.17 5.11
C ALA A 34 4.16 0.75 4.23
N LEU A 35 4.20 0.55 2.92
CA LEU A 35 3.39 1.26 1.93
C LEU A 35 1.88 1.19 2.24
N PHE A 36 1.32 0.00 2.42
CA PHE A 36 -0.10 -0.16 2.74
C PHE A 36 -0.48 0.40 4.11
N SER A 37 0.41 0.30 5.11
CA SER A 37 0.19 0.90 6.43
C SER A 37 0.11 2.43 6.36
N VAL A 38 1.00 3.05 5.58
CA VAL A 38 0.97 4.50 5.30
C VAL A 38 -0.35 4.88 4.62
N GLY A 39 -0.73 4.20 3.52
CA GLY A 39 -1.98 4.47 2.81
C GLY A 39 -3.22 4.40 3.71
N HIS A 40 -3.36 3.33 4.48
CA HIS A 40 -4.50 3.14 5.39
C HIS A 40 -4.53 4.18 6.52
N ARG A 41 -3.38 4.53 7.10
CA ARG A 41 -3.32 5.58 8.13
C ARG A 41 -3.68 6.95 7.55
N LEU A 42 -3.26 7.27 6.33
CA LEU A 42 -3.62 8.52 5.68
C LEU A 42 -5.13 8.65 5.45
N GLU A 43 -5.79 7.59 4.99
CA GLU A 43 -7.26 7.56 4.87
C GLU A 43 -7.93 7.84 6.21
N LYS A 44 -7.45 7.24 7.30
CA LYS A 44 -7.98 7.46 8.65
C LYS A 44 -7.76 8.90 9.15
N LEU A 45 -6.61 9.50 8.85
CA LEU A 45 -6.23 10.82 9.37
C LEU A 45 -6.90 11.97 8.62
N TYR A 46 -6.97 11.88 7.30
CA TYR A 46 -7.37 12.98 6.42
C TYR A 46 -8.72 12.74 5.74
N GLY A 47 -9.26 11.53 5.83
CA GLY A 47 -10.39 11.11 5.02
C GLY A 47 -10.00 10.93 3.55
N GLY A 48 -11.00 10.69 2.70
CA GLY A 48 -10.76 10.43 1.29
C GLY A 48 -10.39 8.97 1.02
N LYS A 49 -9.67 8.73 -0.08
CA LYS A 49 -9.30 7.39 -0.55
C LYS A 49 -7.85 7.34 -0.99
N ALA A 50 -7.13 6.32 -0.54
CA ALA A 50 -5.74 6.05 -0.92
C ALA A 50 -5.67 4.95 -1.98
N TYR A 51 -4.98 5.26 -3.07
CA TYR A 51 -4.65 4.32 -4.13
C TYR A 51 -3.19 3.91 -3.99
N VAL A 52 -2.93 2.62 -3.82
CA VAL A 52 -1.62 2.11 -3.40
C VAL A 52 -1.01 1.21 -4.48
N GLY A 53 0.22 1.49 -4.89
CA GLY A 53 0.98 0.68 -5.84
C GLY A 53 0.49 0.82 -7.29
N LEU A 54 0.20 2.05 -7.72
CA LEU A 54 -0.19 2.34 -9.10
C LEU A 54 0.99 2.14 -10.06
N ARG A 55 0.70 1.77 -11.31
CA ARG A 55 1.66 1.58 -12.41
C ARG A 55 1.22 2.42 -13.60
N ILE A 56 1.42 3.72 -13.51
CA ILE A 56 0.90 4.70 -14.46
C ILE A 56 1.73 4.68 -15.75
N PRO A 57 1.13 4.47 -16.93
CA PRO A 57 1.83 4.63 -18.20
C PRO A 57 2.32 6.06 -18.38
N ASP A 58 3.60 6.22 -18.65
CA ASP A 58 4.24 7.49 -19.00
C ASP A 58 4.16 7.68 -20.51
N ALA A 59 3.51 8.78 -20.91
CA ALA A 59 3.29 9.12 -22.30
C ALA A 59 4.60 9.45 -23.04
N ASP A 60 5.60 9.96 -22.33
CA ASP A 60 6.85 10.44 -22.93
C ASP A 60 7.87 9.32 -23.11
N THR A 61 7.87 8.34 -22.20
CA THR A 61 8.91 7.29 -22.18
C THR A 61 8.42 5.90 -22.59
N ALA A 62 7.12 5.74 -22.85
CA ALA A 62 6.44 4.46 -23.09
C ALA A 62 6.66 3.42 -21.96
N SER A 63 7.23 3.83 -20.83
CA SER A 63 7.43 3.01 -19.63
C SER A 63 6.29 3.20 -18.65
N ARG A 64 6.17 2.31 -17.66
CA ARG A 64 5.24 2.51 -16.54
C ARG A 64 6.02 3.10 -15.36
N GLN A 65 5.48 4.16 -14.77
CA GLN A 65 5.98 4.73 -13.52
C GLN A 65 5.22 4.12 -12.34
N ASP A 66 5.99 3.63 -11.37
CA ASP A 66 5.43 3.09 -10.14
C ASP A 66 5.16 4.24 -9.18
N ILE A 67 3.90 4.42 -8.78
CA ILE A 67 3.51 5.42 -7.78
C ILE A 67 3.07 4.68 -6.52
N ASP A 68 3.76 4.99 -5.43
CA ASP A 68 3.59 4.33 -4.15
C ASP A 68 2.18 4.57 -3.58
N VAL A 69 1.81 5.82 -3.27
CA VAL A 69 0.46 6.16 -2.79
C VAL A 69 -0.04 7.44 -3.45
N VAL A 70 -1.30 7.43 -3.88
CA VAL A 70 -2.07 8.63 -4.26
C VAL A 70 -3.25 8.77 -3.30
N LEU A 71 -3.23 9.79 -2.45
CA LEU A 71 -4.35 10.14 -1.58
C LEU A 71 -5.24 11.16 -2.28
N VAL A 72 -6.51 10.82 -2.47
CA VAL A 72 -7.52 11.74 -3.00
C VAL A 72 -8.43 12.19 -1.87
N THR A 73 -8.46 13.49 -1.62
CA THR A 73 -9.42 14.14 -0.73
C THR A 73 -10.35 15.05 -1.54
N LYS A 74 -11.29 15.72 -0.88
CA LYS A 74 -12.22 16.65 -1.53
C LYS A 74 -11.54 17.88 -2.16
N GLY A 75 -10.39 18.28 -1.62
CA GLY A 75 -9.71 19.52 -2.00
C GLY A 75 -8.42 19.31 -2.79
N GLU A 76 -7.81 18.13 -2.71
CA GLU A 76 -6.46 17.91 -3.22
C GLU A 76 -6.17 16.43 -3.51
N VAL A 77 -5.11 16.23 -4.31
CA VAL A 77 -4.49 14.97 -4.63
C VAL A 77 -3.05 15.02 -4.11
N VAL A 78 -2.68 14.08 -3.27
CA VAL A 78 -1.32 13.99 -2.71
C VAL A 78 -0.63 12.76 -3.28
N VAL A 79 0.50 12.97 -3.96
CA VAL A 79 1.39 11.90 -4.42
C VAL A 79 2.46 11.68 -3.37
N ILE A 80 2.57 10.45 -2.90
CA ILE A 80 3.36 10.11 -1.72
C ILE A 80 4.31 8.98 -2.08
N GLY A 81 5.61 9.26 -2.02
CA GLY A 81 6.66 8.24 -2.03
C GLY A 81 6.87 7.69 -0.63
N VAL A 82 6.90 6.36 -0.48
CA VAL A 82 7.12 5.72 0.82
C VAL A 82 8.48 5.06 0.81
N LYS A 83 9.40 5.57 1.65
CA LYS A 83 10.77 5.05 1.74
C LYS A 83 10.98 4.42 3.11
N ASN A 84 11.14 3.11 3.16
CA ASN A 84 11.28 2.35 4.41
C ASN A 84 12.74 2.29 4.91
N LEU A 85 13.46 3.41 4.81
CA LEU A 85 14.90 3.50 5.09
C LEU A 85 15.19 3.29 6.58
N SER A 86 16.28 2.60 6.89
CA SER A 86 16.77 2.42 8.26
C SER A 86 18.21 2.89 8.41
N GLY A 87 18.60 3.22 9.65
CA GLY A 87 19.94 3.71 9.95
C GLY A 87 20.04 5.22 9.84
N ILE A 88 21.28 5.71 9.71
CA ILE A 88 21.59 7.14 9.60
C ILE A 88 21.55 7.53 8.13
N VAL A 89 20.67 8.48 7.79
CA VAL A 89 20.52 8.99 6.43
C VAL A 89 21.12 10.38 6.32
N THR A 90 22.04 10.53 5.37
CA THR A 90 22.67 11.80 4.99
C THR A 90 22.32 12.15 3.55
N VAL A 91 22.29 13.44 3.22
CA VAL A 91 22.03 13.93 1.87
C VAL A 91 23.37 14.31 1.26
N ALA A 92 23.73 13.67 0.15
CA ALA A 92 24.94 13.97 -0.60
C ALA A 92 24.78 15.28 -1.38
N SER A 93 25.89 15.81 -1.89
CA SER A 93 25.91 17.10 -2.61
C SER A 93 25.10 17.11 -3.91
N ASP A 94 24.84 15.94 -4.49
CA ASP A 94 24.00 15.76 -5.68
C ASP A 94 22.51 15.57 -5.35
N GLY A 95 22.13 15.64 -4.07
CA GLY A 95 20.76 15.42 -3.59
C GLY A 95 20.42 13.95 -3.35
N SER A 96 21.30 13.00 -3.68
CA SER A 96 21.10 11.59 -3.36
C SER A 96 21.15 11.34 -1.86
N TRP A 97 20.45 10.31 -1.40
CA TRP A 97 20.38 9.94 0.01
C TRP A 97 21.28 8.73 0.26
N VAL A 98 22.19 8.87 1.22
CA VAL A 98 23.12 7.82 1.63
C VAL A 98 22.67 7.29 2.99
N CYS A 99 22.38 6.00 3.04
CA CYS A 99 21.93 5.32 4.25
C CYS A 99 23.06 4.47 4.83
N GLU A 100 23.52 4.79 6.03
CA GLU A 100 24.56 4.07 6.76
C GLU A 100 23.97 3.30 7.95
N GLY A 101 24.41 2.06 8.13
CA GLY A 101 23.98 1.23 9.27
C GLY A 101 22.62 0.54 9.08
N GLY A 102 22.20 0.33 7.83
CA GLY A 102 21.01 -0.47 7.49
C GLY A 102 21.17 -1.97 7.80
N LYS A 103 20.16 -2.77 7.41
CA LYS A 103 20.02 -4.23 7.68
C LYS A 103 21.25 -5.10 7.39
N HIS A 104 22.17 -4.62 6.56
CA HIS A 104 23.35 -5.38 6.10
C HIS A 104 24.69 -4.74 6.49
N HIS A 105 24.69 -3.69 7.33
CA HIS A 105 25.87 -2.85 7.60
C HIS A 105 26.53 -2.29 6.33
N THR A 106 25.80 -2.31 5.20
CA THR A 106 26.22 -1.76 3.92
C THR A 106 25.66 -0.36 3.76
N THR A 107 26.46 0.50 3.15
CA THR A 107 26.03 1.82 2.71
C THR A 107 25.19 1.66 1.45
N GLU A 108 23.96 2.13 1.48
CA GLU A 108 23.06 2.14 0.32
C GLU A 108 22.81 3.57 -0.14
N THR A 109 22.83 3.80 -1.46
CA THR A 109 22.61 5.11 -2.05
C THR A 109 21.31 5.09 -2.86
N TYR A 110 20.45 6.06 -2.57
CA TYR A 110 19.17 6.24 -3.21
C TYR A 110 19.17 7.58 -3.97
N PRO A 111 18.60 7.64 -5.19
CA PRO A 111 18.34 8.93 -5.85
C PRO A 111 17.47 9.83 -4.96
N ASP A 112 17.47 11.14 -5.21
CA ASP A 112 16.62 12.09 -4.47
C ASP A 112 15.14 11.65 -4.52
N PRO A 113 14.57 11.18 -3.39
CA PRO A 113 13.19 10.71 -3.33
C PRO A 113 12.19 11.81 -3.67
N LEU A 114 12.52 13.07 -3.37
CA LEU A 114 11.61 14.18 -3.63
C LEU A 114 11.56 14.51 -5.12
N ALA A 115 12.71 14.49 -5.82
CA ALA A 115 12.75 14.62 -7.27
C ALA A 115 11.99 13.48 -7.97
N GLU A 116 12.13 12.24 -7.46
CA GLU A 116 11.41 11.08 -7.98
C GLU A 116 9.89 11.23 -7.84
N VAL A 117 9.39 11.59 -6.65
CA VAL A 117 7.95 11.77 -6.41
C VAL A 117 7.39 12.93 -7.25
N LYS A 118 8.13 14.03 -7.41
CA LYS A 118 7.72 15.14 -8.29
C LYS A 118 7.59 14.71 -9.74
N LYS A 119 8.54 13.91 -10.25
CA LYS A 119 8.44 13.33 -11.59
C LYS A 119 7.21 12.42 -11.73
N GLN A 120 6.98 11.55 -10.74
CA GLN A 120 5.80 10.67 -10.71
C GLN A 120 4.48 11.47 -10.69
N ALA A 121 4.45 12.59 -9.97
CA ALA A 121 3.28 13.47 -9.92
C ALA A 121 2.98 14.10 -11.29
N LEU A 122 3.98 14.56 -12.04
CA LEU A 122 3.79 15.07 -13.40
C LEU A 122 3.25 14.00 -14.35
N VAL A 123 3.76 12.77 -14.23
CA VAL A 123 3.25 11.63 -15.03
C VAL A 123 1.81 11.30 -14.67
N LEU A 124 1.46 11.34 -13.38
CA LEU A 124 0.08 11.16 -12.93
C LEU A 124 -0.83 12.26 -13.46
N GLU A 125 -0.41 13.52 -13.39
CA GLU A 125 -1.15 14.67 -13.88
C GLU A 125 -1.46 14.52 -15.38
N SER A 126 -0.45 14.25 -16.20
CA SER A 126 -0.60 13.97 -17.64
C SER A 126 -1.56 12.80 -17.89
N TYR A 127 -1.45 11.71 -17.11
CA TYR A 127 -2.34 10.55 -17.21
C TYR A 127 -3.82 10.88 -16.90
N LEU A 128 -4.06 11.76 -15.93
CA LEU A 128 -5.39 12.24 -15.56
C LEU A 128 -5.96 13.19 -16.61
N GLU A 129 -5.15 14.12 -17.12
CA GLU A 129 -5.53 15.08 -18.16
C GLU A 129 -5.96 14.37 -19.45
N GLN A 130 -5.20 13.35 -19.88
CA GLN A 130 -5.53 12.51 -21.03
C GLN A 130 -6.87 11.77 -20.87
N ARG A 131 -7.33 11.59 -19.62
CA ARG A 131 -8.64 10.99 -19.30
C ARG A 131 -9.71 12.05 -18.98
N GLY A 132 -9.40 13.31 -19.23
CA GLY A 132 -10.29 14.46 -19.09
C GLY A 132 -10.54 14.84 -17.63
N VAL A 133 -9.54 14.71 -16.76
CA VAL A 133 -9.50 15.33 -15.43
C VAL A 133 -8.29 16.25 -15.38
N THR A 134 -8.53 17.55 -15.35
CA THR A 134 -7.48 18.56 -15.15
C THR A 134 -7.53 19.00 -13.69
N LEU A 135 -6.41 18.87 -12.99
CA LEU A 135 -6.28 19.35 -11.62
C LEU A 135 -6.08 20.87 -11.65
N LEU A 136 -6.63 21.58 -10.66
CA LEU A 136 -6.35 23.01 -10.52
C LEU A 136 -4.92 23.20 -10.01
N GLU A 137 -4.29 24.29 -10.41
CA GLU A 137 -2.95 24.65 -9.94
C GLU A 137 -2.91 24.69 -8.40
N GLY A 138 -1.98 23.93 -7.81
CA GLY A 138 -1.86 23.78 -6.35
C GLY A 138 -2.69 22.65 -5.73
N ASN A 139 -3.56 21.97 -6.48
CA ASN A 139 -4.32 20.82 -5.97
C ASN A 139 -3.51 19.52 -5.95
N LEU A 140 -2.35 19.48 -6.62
CA LEU A 140 -1.44 18.34 -6.63
C LEU A 140 -0.25 18.64 -5.73
N THR A 141 -0.08 17.88 -4.66
CA THR A 141 1.07 18.03 -3.75
C THR A 141 1.89 16.75 -3.68
N CYS A 142 3.19 16.90 -3.41
CA CYS A 142 4.15 15.80 -3.35
C CYS A 142 4.69 15.67 -1.93
N LYS A 143 4.75 14.44 -1.41
CA LYS A 143 5.33 14.14 -0.09
C LYS A 143 6.18 12.87 -0.13
N VAL A 144 7.15 12.78 0.77
CA VAL A 144 7.94 11.57 1.02
C VAL A 144 7.72 11.17 2.47
N VAL A 145 7.28 9.94 2.72
CA VAL A 145 7.05 9.43 4.08
C VAL A 145 8.08 8.35 4.40
N ILE A 146 8.71 8.48 5.57
CA ILE A 146 9.68 7.53 6.09
C ILE A 146 9.12 6.91 7.38
N PRO A 147 8.35 5.81 7.28
CA PRO A 147 7.61 5.26 8.42
C PRO A 147 8.47 4.35 9.32
N ASN A 148 9.78 4.26 9.07
CA ASN A 148 10.65 3.31 9.77
C ASN A 148 11.19 3.90 11.09
N PRO A 149 10.95 3.27 12.26
CA PRO A 149 11.44 3.77 13.55
C PRO A 149 12.96 3.81 13.69
N SER A 150 13.67 3.00 12.91
CA SER A 150 15.13 2.96 12.92
C SER A 150 15.75 4.06 12.04
N PHE A 151 14.95 4.88 11.39
CA PHE A 151 15.42 6.03 10.64
C PHE A 151 15.98 7.10 11.57
N ARG A 152 17.19 7.57 11.27
CA ARG A 152 17.85 8.67 11.96
C ARG A 152 18.43 9.62 10.94
N THR A 153 18.47 10.90 11.27
CA THR A 153 19.11 11.90 10.43
C THR A 153 19.89 12.90 11.27
N ILE A 154 20.92 13.48 10.65
CA ILE A 154 21.79 14.51 11.22
C ILE A 154 21.33 15.91 10.76
N HIS A 155 20.58 15.98 9.64
CA HIS A 155 20.18 17.23 9.01
C HIS A 155 18.66 17.39 8.98
N ALA A 156 18.21 18.64 8.96
CA ALA A 156 16.80 18.93 8.72
C ALA A 156 16.45 18.64 7.26
N PHE A 157 15.36 17.93 7.02
CA PHE A 157 14.82 17.72 5.69
C PHE A 157 13.83 18.84 5.30
N PRO A 158 13.55 18.99 3.99
CA PRO A 158 12.44 19.83 3.52
C PRO A 158 11.10 19.41 4.13
N SER A 159 10.14 20.33 4.20
CA SER A 159 8.80 20.13 4.76
C SER A 159 7.94 19.07 4.04
N GLU A 160 8.38 18.66 2.86
CA GLU A 160 7.80 17.63 2.02
C GLU A 160 8.21 16.22 2.44
N VAL A 161 9.30 16.11 3.20
CA VAL A 161 9.77 14.85 3.78
C VAL A 161 9.23 14.74 5.20
N ILE A 162 8.65 13.59 5.50
CA ILE A 162 8.01 13.28 6.77
C ILE A 162 8.77 12.14 7.40
N THR A 163 9.49 12.46 8.46
CA THR A 163 10.26 11.50 9.24
C THR A 163 9.34 10.62 10.09
N TYR A 164 9.90 9.54 10.67
CA TYR A 164 9.13 8.66 11.55
C TYR A 164 8.52 9.40 12.75
N GLU A 165 9.26 10.32 13.36
CA GLU A 165 8.79 11.07 14.52
C GLU A 165 7.60 11.96 14.16
N GLU A 166 7.69 12.68 13.05
CA GLU A 166 6.61 13.52 12.52
C GLU A 166 5.40 12.68 12.09
N TRP A 167 5.66 11.55 11.42
CA TRP A 167 4.65 10.57 11.02
C TRP A 167 3.83 10.08 12.22
N GLN A 168 4.49 9.78 13.34
CA GLN A 168 3.81 9.36 14.57
C GLN A 168 2.97 10.47 15.21
N GLN A 169 3.43 11.71 15.11
CA GLN A 169 2.76 12.88 15.70
C GLN A 169 1.58 13.40 14.88
N LEU A 170 1.38 12.90 13.66
CA LEU A 170 0.22 13.25 12.85
C LEU A 170 -1.09 12.92 13.57
N LYS A 171 -1.93 13.94 13.71
CA LYS A 171 -3.27 13.84 14.29
C LYS A 171 -4.34 14.01 13.21
N PRO A 172 -5.51 13.37 13.38
CA PRO A 172 -6.64 13.60 12.50
C PRO A 172 -6.95 15.09 12.44
N VAL A 173 -7.23 15.61 11.25
CA VAL A 173 -7.59 17.02 11.10
C VAL A 173 -8.96 17.22 11.76
N SER A 174 -8.97 17.80 12.96
CA SER A 174 -10.22 18.30 13.55
C SER A 174 -10.78 19.37 12.63
N ARG A 175 -12.07 19.30 12.29
CA ARG A 175 -12.78 20.16 11.31
C ARG A 175 -12.70 21.69 11.55
N SER A 176 -11.92 22.18 12.53
CA SER A 176 -11.82 23.62 12.81
C SER A 176 -10.42 24.14 13.20
N LYS A 177 -9.37 23.31 13.25
CA LYS A 177 -8.00 23.80 13.50
C LYS A 177 -6.98 22.98 12.72
N ILE A 178 -6.53 23.59 11.63
CA ILE A 178 -5.51 23.09 10.70
C ILE A 178 -4.18 23.00 11.46
N SER A 179 -3.67 21.78 11.65
CA SER A 179 -2.33 21.51 12.18
C SER A 179 -1.26 22.01 11.20
N GLY A 180 -0.12 22.47 11.71
CA GLY A 180 0.91 23.21 10.95
C GLY A 180 1.50 22.51 9.71
N TRP A 181 1.38 21.19 9.58
CA TRP A 181 1.78 20.40 8.39
C TRP A 181 1.05 20.84 7.11
N VAL A 182 -0.17 21.32 7.29
CA VAL A 182 -1.19 21.55 6.26
C VAL A 182 -1.24 23.05 5.88
N LYS A 183 -0.50 23.90 6.60
CA LYS A 183 -0.62 25.36 6.57
C LYS A 183 -0.11 26.01 5.26
N GLY A 184 0.64 25.27 4.45
CA GLY A 184 1.09 25.73 3.13
C GLY A 184 0.20 25.34 1.96
N ALA A 185 -0.66 24.33 2.10
CA ALA A 185 -1.31 23.70 0.93
C ALA A 185 -2.84 23.51 1.03
N PHE A 186 -3.47 23.52 2.21
CA PHE A 186 -4.88 23.08 2.31
C PHE A 186 -5.87 24.15 2.79
N SER A 187 -5.54 25.44 2.67
CA SER A 187 -6.46 26.51 3.10
C SER A 187 -7.02 27.37 1.94
N THR A 188 -6.61 27.09 0.70
CA THR A 188 -6.90 28.00 -0.42
C THR A 188 -7.23 27.28 -1.75
N GLY A 189 -7.32 25.95 -1.76
CA GLY A 189 -7.79 25.20 -2.92
C GLY A 189 -9.31 25.30 -3.01
N LYS A 190 -9.85 25.63 -4.19
CA LYS A 190 -11.29 25.49 -4.44
C LYS A 190 -11.64 24.01 -4.31
N GLU A 191 -12.70 23.70 -3.53
CA GLU A 191 -13.22 22.34 -3.41
C GLU A 191 -13.45 21.77 -4.81
N MET A 192 -12.97 20.55 -5.05
CA MET A 192 -13.05 19.96 -6.37
C MET A 192 -14.52 19.65 -6.69
N GLN A 193 -14.95 19.96 -7.91
CA GLN A 193 -16.33 19.67 -8.33
C GLN A 193 -16.62 18.18 -8.12
N GLU A 194 -17.77 17.86 -7.52
CA GLU A 194 -18.14 16.48 -7.16
C GLU A 194 -18.07 15.51 -8.36
N SER A 195 -18.47 15.94 -9.55
CA SER A 195 -18.35 15.16 -10.78
C SER A 195 -16.90 14.87 -11.16
N SER A 196 -16.00 15.84 -11.00
CA SER A 196 -14.56 15.65 -11.22
C SER A 196 -13.96 14.73 -10.17
N HIS A 197 -14.42 14.81 -8.92
CA HIS A 197 -13.97 13.94 -7.83
C HIS A 197 -14.41 12.49 -8.04
N GLN A 198 -15.63 12.25 -8.52
CA GLN A 198 -16.10 10.92 -8.89
C GLN A 198 -15.32 10.36 -10.09
N LYS A 199 -15.11 11.18 -11.12
CA LYS A 199 -14.32 10.79 -12.30
C LYS A 199 -12.87 10.48 -11.94
N LEU A 200 -12.24 11.28 -11.08
CA LEU A 200 -10.91 11.01 -10.56
C LEU A 200 -10.85 9.67 -9.83
N ASN A 201 -11.80 9.42 -8.93
CA ASN A 201 -11.87 8.16 -8.19
C ASN A 201 -12.08 6.95 -9.11
N PHE A 202 -12.86 7.10 -10.18
CA PHE A 202 -13.06 6.09 -11.21
C PHE A 202 -11.76 5.81 -11.99
N ILE A 203 -11.08 6.87 -12.46
CA ILE A 203 -9.82 6.75 -13.21
C ILE A 203 -8.75 6.05 -12.38
N LEU A 204 -8.56 6.47 -11.12
CA LEU A 204 -7.58 5.86 -10.23
C LEU A 204 -7.98 4.46 -9.77
N GLY A 205 -9.28 4.19 -9.61
CA GLY A 205 -9.80 2.87 -9.26
C GLY A 205 -9.66 1.83 -10.38
N THR A 206 -9.48 2.29 -11.61
CA THR A 206 -9.28 1.45 -12.79
C THR A 206 -7.86 1.55 -13.36
N ALA A 207 -6.99 2.36 -12.75
CA ALA A 207 -5.61 2.50 -13.18
C ALA A 207 -4.84 1.18 -13.00
N PRO A 208 -3.85 0.87 -13.86
CA PRO A 208 -3.02 -0.30 -13.67
C PRO A 208 -2.29 -0.22 -12.32
N MET A 209 -2.18 -1.35 -11.63
CA MET A 209 -1.52 -1.48 -10.33
C MET A 209 -0.63 -2.72 -10.30
N TRP A 210 0.18 -2.86 -9.26
CA TRP A 210 0.84 -4.11 -8.96
C TRP A 210 -0.16 -5.17 -8.49
N ASP A 211 0.11 -6.45 -8.82
CA ASP A 211 -0.61 -7.55 -8.20
C ASP A 211 -0.17 -7.62 -6.72
N ARG A 212 -1.07 -8.08 -5.86
CA ARG A 212 -0.87 -8.11 -4.41
C ARG A 212 -1.06 -9.52 -3.90
N VAL A 213 -0.11 -9.96 -3.09
CA VAL A 213 -0.22 -11.18 -2.27
C VAL A 213 -0.25 -10.77 -0.80
N GLU A 214 -1.28 -11.22 -0.08
CA GLU A 214 -1.44 -11.00 1.35
C GLU A 214 -1.23 -12.31 2.11
N LEU A 215 -0.27 -12.32 3.03
CA LEU A 215 0.09 -13.49 3.83
C LEU A 215 -0.62 -13.47 5.18
N LYS A 216 -0.82 -14.65 5.77
CA LYS A 216 -1.36 -14.82 7.13
C LYS A 216 -0.54 -14.15 8.23
N SER A 217 0.73 -13.86 7.96
CA SER A 217 1.60 -13.08 8.85
C SER A 217 1.37 -11.56 8.75
N SER A 218 0.25 -11.12 8.18
CA SER A 218 -0.06 -9.71 7.86
C SER A 218 0.96 -9.04 6.94
N LYS A 219 1.81 -9.82 6.26
CA LYS A 219 2.79 -9.31 5.31
C LYS A 219 2.13 -9.16 3.94
N ILE A 220 2.40 -8.04 3.29
CA ILE A 220 1.94 -7.77 1.94
C ILE A 220 3.15 -7.76 1.01
N VAL A 221 2.98 -8.34 -0.18
CA VAL A 221 4.00 -8.34 -1.23
C VAL A 221 3.35 -7.85 -2.52
N LEU A 222 3.94 -6.81 -3.12
CA LEU A 222 3.60 -6.31 -4.45
C LEU A 222 4.50 -6.93 -5.51
N GLY A 223 3.96 -7.15 -6.71
CA GLY A 223 4.69 -7.76 -7.82
C GLY A 223 3.79 -8.31 -8.91
N GLU A 224 4.30 -9.22 -9.72
CA GLU A 224 3.55 -9.84 -10.83
C GLU A 224 3.18 -11.28 -10.50
N PHE A 225 1.88 -11.57 -10.62
CA PHE A 225 1.39 -12.94 -10.61
C PHE A 225 1.73 -13.62 -11.94
N LEU A 226 2.33 -14.81 -11.87
CA LEU A 226 2.70 -15.58 -13.05
C LEU A 226 1.78 -16.77 -13.27
N ASP A 227 1.78 -17.72 -12.33
CA ASP A 227 0.97 -18.95 -12.45
C ASP A 227 0.86 -19.68 -11.11
N PHE A 228 0.09 -20.76 -11.08
CA PHE A 228 0.06 -21.73 -9.99
C PHE A 228 1.02 -22.90 -10.26
N LYS A 229 1.65 -23.39 -9.19
CA LYS A 229 2.48 -24.60 -9.22
C LYS A 229 1.99 -25.60 -8.19
N GLY A 230 1.88 -26.87 -8.56
CA GLY A 230 1.38 -27.91 -7.67
C GLY A 230 1.19 -29.23 -8.40
N LYS A 231 0.33 -30.10 -7.86
CA LYS A 231 -0.08 -31.30 -8.58
C LYS A 231 -0.91 -30.94 -9.81
N GLN A 232 -0.86 -31.79 -10.83
CA GLN A 232 -1.56 -31.56 -12.11
C GLN A 232 -3.08 -31.37 -11.92
N GLU A 233 -3.69 -32.11 -11.01
CA GLU A 233 -5.10 -31.94 -10.64
C GLU A 233 -5.43 -30.52 -10.15
N ASP A 234 -4.58 -29.96 -9.28
CA ASP A 234 -4.77 -28.63 -8.69
C ASP A 234 -4.53 -27.54 -9.73
N THR A 235 -3.46 -27.65 -10.54
CA THR A 235 -3.14 -26.64 -11.56
C THR A 235 -4.17 -26.63 -12.69
N LEU A 236 -4.72 -27.78 -13.08
CA LEU A 236 -5.83 -27.86 -14.04
C LEU A 236 -7.09 -27.19 -13.50
N ALA A 237 -7.41 -27.40 -12.21
CA ALA A 237 -8.56 -26.78 -11.58
C ALA A 237 -8.43 -25.24 -11.49
N LEU A 238 -7.22 -24.75 -11.18
CA LEU A 238 -6.92 -23.32 -11.07
C LEU A 238 -6.69 -22.63 -12.43
N ARG A 239 -6.57 -23.35 -13.55
CA ARG A 239 -6.32 -22.79 -14.89
C ARG A 239 -7.35 -21.74 -15.35
N LYS A 240 -8.55 -21.76 -14.76
CA LYS A 240 -9.61 -20.76 -15.04
C LYS A 240 -9.30 -19.39 -14.45
N ILE A 241 -8.46 -19.35 -13.40
CA ILE A 241 -7.99 -18.13 -12.76
C ILE A 241 -6.87 -17.55 -13.61
N LYS A 242 -7.21 -16.54 -14.40
CA LYS A 242 -6.24 -15.78 -15.21
C LYS A 242 -6.22 -14.34 -14.72
N ARG A 243 -5.03 -13.73 -14.69
CA ARG A 243 -4.81 -12.31 -14.35
C ARG A 243 -5.74 -11.37 -15.13
N SER A 244 -6.03 -11.67 -16.39
CA SER A 244 -6.94 -10.89 -17.24
C SER A 244 -8.43 -11.14 -17.02
N LYS A 245 -8.83 -12.06 -16.15
CA LYS A 245 -10.25 -12.41 -15.93
C LYS A 245 -10.68 -12.35 -14.49
N VAL A 246 -9.76 -12.58 -13.56
CA VAL A 246 -10.01 -12.61 -12.11
C VAL A 246 -9.41 -11.37 -11.50
N ASP A 247 -10.14 -10.73 -10.58
CA ASP A 247 -9.67 -9.57 -9.83
C ASP A 247 -9.14 -9.96 -8.44
N ARG A 248 -9.72 -10.98 -7.82
CA ARG A 248 -9.49 -11.32 -6.43
C ARG A 248 -9.62 -12.81 -6.17
N ILE A 249 -8.76 -13.29 -5.29
CA ILE A 249 -8.69 -14.67 -4.83
C ILE A 249 -8.60 -14.63 -3.31
N PHE A 250 -9.43 -15.42 -2.63
CA PHE A 250 -9.42 -15.61 -1.19
C PHE A 250 -9.18 -17.08 -0.87
N ILE A 251 -8.40 -17.32 0.17
CA ILE A 251 -8.01 -18.68 0.55
C ILE A 251 -8.59 -18.98 1.92
N GLN A 252 -9.47 -19.97 1.95
CA GLN A 252 -10.14 -20.43 3.16
C GLN A 252 -9.65 -21.83 3.53
N SER A 253 -9.36 -22.00 4.82
CA SER A 253 -8.94 -23.30 5.35
C SER A 253 -10.17 -24.14 5.62
N THR A 254 -10.34 -25.25 4.92
CA THR A 254 -11.32 -26.27 5.28
C THR A 254 -10.68 -27.16 6.33
N SER A 255 -11.00 -26.95 7.60
CA SER A 255 -10.55 -27.87 8.66
C SER A 255 -11.19 -29.24 8.42
N MET A 256 -10.38 -30.24 8.09
CA MET A 256 -10.78 -31.63 8.17
C MET A 256 -9.88 -32.30 9.21
N PHE A 257 -10.48 -32.68 10.34
CA PHE A 257 -9.87 -33.58 11.31
C PHE A 257 -9.54 -34.90 10.60
N GLY A 258 -8.25 -35.27 10.50
CA GLY A 258 -7.83 -36.59 10.02
C GLY A 258 -6.62 -36.54 9.09
N LEU A 259 -5.89 -37.66 9.05
CA LEU A 259 -4.57 -37.93 8.43
C LEU A 259 -4.45 -37.70 6.90
N ALA A 260 -5.39 -36.99 6.27
CA ALA A 260 -5.38 -36.68 4.85
C ALA A 260 -4.63 -35.36 4.56
N PRO A 261 -3.99 -35.21 3.38
CA PRO A 261 -3.37 -33.95 2.98
C PRO A 261 -4.40 -32.82 3.00
N SER A 262 -4.13 -31.79 3.81
CA SER A 262 -5.06 -30.69 4.03
C SER A 262 -5.44 -30.01 2.71
N ARG A 263 -6.74 -29.94 2.44
CA ARG A 263 -7.28 -29.20 1.30
C ARG A 263 -7.63 -27.78 1.73
N LEU A 264 -7.63 -26.87 0.77
CA LEU A 264 -8.00 -25.47 0.92
C LEU A 264 -9.08 -25.14 -0.11
N GLN A 265 -10.01 -24.30 0.31
CA GLN A 265 -11.04 -23.73 -0.55
C GLN A 265 -10.52 -22.41 -1.10
N VAL A 266 -10.44 -22.32 -2.42
CA VAL A 266 -10.01 -21.11 -3.15
C VAL A 266 -11.26 -20.49 -3.74
N LEU A 267 -11.63 -19.33 -3.20
CA LEU A 267 -12.72 -18.51 -3.70
C LEU A 267 -12.13 -17.45 -4.63
N TYR A 268 -12.72 -17.22 -5.79
CA TYR A 268 -12.28 -16.16 -6.69
C TYR A 268 -13.46 -15.47 -7.37
N SER A 269 -13.29 -14.19 -7.67
CA SER A 269 -14.26 -13.37 -8.37
C SER A 269 -13.77 -12.99 -9.76
N TYR A 270 -14.67 -13.00 -10.74
CA TYR A 270 -14.34 -12.43 -12.03
C TYR A 270 -14.34 -10.91 -11.95
N ARG A 271 -13.48 -10.33 -12.78
CA ARG A 271 -13.47 -8.90 -13.00
C ARG A 271 -14.77 -8.48 -13.69
N ASP A 272 -15.42 -7.51 -13.08
CA ASP A 272 -16.53 -6.82 -13.72
C ASP A 272 -15.98 -5.72 -14.65
N TYR A 273 -16.17 -5.89 -15.96
CA TYR A 273 -15.79 -4.91 -16.98
C TYR A 273 -16.92 -3.92 -17.30
N ARG A 274 -18.10 -4.06 -16.67
CA ARG A 274 -19.35 -3.43 -17.11
C ARG A 274 -19.96 -2.42 -16.15
N SER A 275 -19.54 -2.31 -14.88
CA SER A 275 -20.25 -1.45 -13.92
C SER A 275 -19.37 -0.50 -13.10
N GLU A 276 -19.73 0.79 -13.17
CA GLU A 276 -19.73 1.68 -11.99
C GLU A 276 -20.65 1.08 -10.92
N GLY A 277 -20.11 0.19 -10.08
CA GLY A 277 -20.77 -0.25 -8.84
C GLY A 277 -21.37 -1.66 -8.84
N SER A 278 -20.96 -2.40 -7.80
CA SER A 278 -21.68 -3.46 -7.06
C SER A 278 -22.70 -4.33 -7.80
N SER A 279 -22.37 -4.84 -8.98
CA SER A 279 -23.00 -6.04 -9.51
C SER A 279 -22.47 -7.23 -8.71
N GLY A 280 -23.35 -8.04 -8.11
CA GLY A 280 -23.00 -9.09 -7.17
C GLY A 280 -21.83 -9.96 -7.66
N LEU A 281 -20.74 -9.96 -6.90
CA LEU A 281 -19.53 -10.74 -7.20
C LEU A 281 -19.92 -12.22 -7.27
N GLU A 282 -20.12 -12.74 -8.49
CA GLU A 282 -20.26 -14.18 -8.73
C GLU A 282 -18.94 -14.83 -8.30
N SER A 283 -18.90 -15.33 -7.06
CA SER A 283 -17.76 -16.00 -6.51
C SER A 283 -17.79 -17.46 -6.95
N LYS A 284 -16.67 -17.93 -7.49
CA LYS A 284 -16.46 -19.33 -7.82
C LYS A 284 -15.51 -19.95 -6.82
N GLU A 285 -15.70 -21.25 -6.63
CA GLU A 285 -14.95 -22.04 -5.68
C GLU A 285 -14.19 -23.16 -6.38
N VAL A 286 -12.96 -23.40 -5.93
CA VAL A 286 -12.18 -24.59 -6.29
C VAL A 286 -11.44 -25.10 -5.05
N THR A 287 -11.44 -26.42 -4.85
CA THR A 287 -10.76 -27.05 -3.72
C THR A 287 -9.44 -27.70 -4.13
N VAL A 288 -8.33 -27.18 -3.63
CA VAL A 288 -6.96 -27.64 -3.97
C VAL A 288 -6.18 -28.06 -2.74
N ARG A 289 -5.01 -28.69 -2.93
CA ARG A 289 -4.11 -29.02 -1.83
C ARG A 289 -3.46 -27.78 -1.21
N SER A 290 -3.20 -27.85 0.09
CA SER A 290 -2.51 -26.79 0.85
C SER A 290 -1.06 -26.55 0.43
N SER A 291 -0.46 -27.53 -0.25
CA SER A 291 0.89 -27.49 -0.82
C SER A 291 0.98 -26.77 -2.17
N THR A 292 -0.16 -26.47 -2.81
CA THR A 292 -0.17 -25.69 -4.05
C THR A 292 0.38 -24.30 -3.81
N GLU A 293 1.12 -23.77 -4.78
CA GLU A 293 1.90 -22.55 -4.67
C GLU A 293 1.47 -21.54 -5.73
N VAL A 294 1.54 -20.26 -5.39
CA VAL A 294 1.51 -19.13 -6.31
C VAL A 294 2.95 -18.80 -6.70
N ILE A 295 3.22 -18.73 -8.00
CA ILE A 295 4.47 -18.22 -8.56
C ILE A 295 4.31 -16.73 -8.77
N PHE A 296 5.17 -15.96 -8.12
CA PHE A 296 5.06 -14.52 -8.05
C PHE A 296 6.44 -13.88 -8.17
N GLN A 297 6.54 -12.81 -8.95
CA GLN A 297 7.75 -12.02 -9.07
C GLN A 297 7.59 -10.72 -8.27
N PRO A 298 8.25 -10.57 -7.09
CA PRO A 298 8.17 -9.34 -6.31
C PRO A 298 8.67 -8.13 -7.10
N ARG A 299 8.06 -6.94 -6.90
CA ARG A 299 8.42 -5.68 -7.58
C ARG A 299 9.92 -5.42 -7.57
N ASP A 300 10.53 -5.50 -6.39
CA ASP A 300 11.92 -5.12 -6.19
C ASP A 300 12.88 -6.32 -6.34
N SER A 301 12.49 -7.37 -7.07
CA SER A 301 13.31 -8.57 -7.27
C SER A 301 13.15 -9.21 -8.65
N ALA A 302 14.28 -9.51 -9.28
CA ALA A 302 14.32 -10.35 -10.49
C ALA A 302 14.05 -11.84 -10.19
N LYS A 303 14.05 -12.26 -8.91
CA LYS A 303 13.91 -13.66 -8.53
C LYS A 303 12.44 -14.02 -8.31
N LEU A 304 12.01 -15.12 -8.92
CA LEU A 304 10.69 -15.69 -8.69
C LEU A 304 10.59 -16.24 -7.27
N LYS A 305 9.50 -15.91 -6.60
CA LYS A 305 9.15 -16.42 -5.28
C LYS A 305 7.93 -17.33 -5.37
N LYS A 306 7.93 -18.37 -4.55
CA LYS A 306 6.81 -19.30 -4.43
C LYS A 306 6.14 -19.10 -3.08
N PHE A 307 4.83 -18.91 -3.10
CA PHE A 307 4.02 -18.77 -1.89
C PHE A 307 3.03 -19.92 -1.80
N LYS A 308 3.12 -20.75 -0.76
CA LYS A 308 2.13 -21.82 -0.53
C LYS A 308 0.77 -21.20 -0.25
N LEU A 309 -0.30 -21.67 -0.88
CA LEU A 309 -1.66 -21.18 -0.66
C LEU A 309 -2.04 -21.21 0.83
N SER A 310 -1.57 -22.22 1.59
CA SER A 310 -1.80 -22.31 3.03
C SER A 310 -1.26 -21.13 3.85
N SER A 311 -0.28 -20.40 3.32
CA SER A 311 0.31 -19.20 3.95
C SER A 311 -0.38 -17.90 3.55
N LEU A 312 -1.29 -17.94 2.57
CA LEU A 312 -1.94 -16.76 2.00
C LEU A 312 -3.32 -16.54 2.60
N ILE A 313 -3.72 -15.27 2.64
CA ILE A 313 -5.09 -14.81 2.93
C ILE A 313 -5.79 -14.51 1.60
N SER A 314 -5.16 -13.68 0.77
CA SER A 314 -5.74 -13.23 -0.49
C SER A 314 -4.67 -12.94 -1.55
N VAL A 315 -5.11 -12.95 -2.81
CA VAL A 315 -4.35 -12.45 -3.96
C VAL A 315 -5.27 -11.47 -4.71
N SER A 316 -4.78 -10.27 -5.01
CA SER A 316 -5.48 -9.30 -5.85
C SER A 316 -4.70 -9.13 -7.15
N LEU A 317 -5.38 -9.23 -8.28
CA LEU A 317 -4.79 -9.24 -9.61
C LEU A 317 -5.24 -7.98 -10.36
N SER A 318 -4.27 -7.11 -10.66
CA SER A 318 -4.47 -6.01 -11.59
C SER A 318 -4.35 -6.54 -13.03
N ALA A 319 -4.95 -5.89 -14.04
CA ALA A 319 -4.65 -6.21 -15.45
C ALA A 319 -4.21 -4.96 -16.17
#